data_AF-A0A1W7M9L9-F1
#
_entry.id   AF-A0A1W7M9L9-F1
#
_cell.length_a   1.000
_cell.length_b   1.000
_cell.length_c   1.000
_cell.angle_alpha   90.00
_cell.angle_beta   90.00
_cell.angle_gamma   90.00
#
_symmetry.space_group_name_H-M   'P 1'
#
loop_
_entity.id
_entity.type
_entity.pdbx_description
1 polymer ?
#
loop_
_entity_poly.entity_id
_entity_poly.type
_entity_poly.pdbx_seq_one_letter_code
_entity_poly.pdbx_strand_id
1 'polypeptide(L)' 'MRRSHDALKAEAFHECSNCGELKRPHMLCNACGHYNGREVIAVGL' A
#
# COMPACT_ATOMS: atom_id res chain seq x y z
N MET A 1 16.32 -31.90 1.24
CA MET A 1 15.70 -30.75 0.55
C MET A 1 14.29 -30.50 1.12
N ARG A 2 14.19 -29.96 2.35
CA ARG A 2 12.89 -29.81 3.07
C ARG A 2 12.31 -28.39 3.02
N ARG A 3 13.18 -27.37 2.96
CA ARG A 3 12.82 -25.94 3.07
C ARG A 3 13.05 -25.14 1.78
N SER A 4 13.11 -25.81 0.63
CA SER A 4 13.36 -25.15 -0.66
C SER A 4 12.25 -24.19 -1.10
N HIS A 5 11.07 -24.25 -0.48
CA HIS A 5 9.90 -23.45 -0.82
C HIS A 5 9.48 -22.48 0.29
N ASP A 6 10.28 -22.33 1.35
CA ASP A 6 9.95 -21.51 2.51
C ASP A 6 10.26 -20.01 2.29
N ALA A 7 10.74 -19.65 1.10
CA ALA A 7 11.10 -18.27 0.78
C ALA A 7 9.84 -17.38 0.74
N LEU A 8 9.91 -16.26 1.47
CA LEU A 8 8.89 -15.23 1.39
C LEU A 8 8.96 -14.52 0.04
N LYS A 9 7.80 -14.14 -0.49
CA LYS A 9 7.69 -13.31 -1.69
C LYS A 9 7.64 -11.85 -1.29
N ALA A 10 8.19 -10.97 -2.14
CA ALA A 10 7.98 -9.54 -1.98
C ALA A 10 6.49 -9.20 -2.13
N GLU A 11 6.01 -8.26 -1.32
CA GLU A 11 4.66 -7.73 -1.45
C GLU A 11 4.53 -6.84 -2.70
N ALA A 12 3.32 -6.75 -3.24
CA ALA A 12 3.02 -5.87 -4.36
C ALA A 12 2.69 -4.45 -3.88
N PHE A 13 3.22 -3.46 -4.58
CA PHE A 13 3.00 -2.04 -4.31
C PHE A 13 2.71 -1.26 -5.60
N HIS A 14 1.95 -0.18 -5.47
CA HIS A 14 1.71 0.81 -6.50
C HIS A 14 1.84 2.22 -5.92
N GLU A 15 2.20 3.16 -6.78
CA GLU A 15 2.26 4.57 -6.43
C GLU A 15 0.86 5.13 -6.14
N CYS A 16 0.74 5.91 -5.08
CA CYS A 16 -0.49 6.63 -4.78
C CYS A 16 -0.65 7.82 -5.73
N SER A 17 -1.75 7.85 -6.48
CA SER A 17 -2.07 8.93 -7.42
C SER A 17 -2.26 10.32 -6.77
N ASN A 18 -2.36 10.40 -5.44
CA ASN A 18 -2.57 11.65 -4.72
C ASN A 18 -1.28 12.24 -4.14
N CYS A 19 -0.41 11.41 -3.56
CA CYS A 19 0.77 11.89 -2.82
C CYS A 19 2.10 11.29 -3.32
N GLY A 20 2.09 10.34 -4.25
CA GLY A 20 3.30 9.67 -4.76
C GLY A 20 3.85 8.55 -3.88
N GLU A 21 3.33 8.34 -2.67
CA GLU A 21 3.85 7.29 -1.78
C GLU A 21 3.46 5.87 -2.25
N LEU A 22 4.31 4.88 -1.96
CA LEU A 22 3.99 3.49 -2.26
C LEU A 22 2.90 2.98 -1.33
N LYS A 23 1.87 2.39 -1.93
CA LYS A 23 0.76 1.76 -1.20
C LYS A 23 0.45 0.38 -1.74
N ARG A 24 -0.27 -0.40 -0.94
CA ARG A 24 -0.81 -1.68 -1.39
C ARG A 24 -1.94 -1.48 -2.41
N PRO A 25 -2.02 -2.34 -3.45
CA PRO A 25 -3.12 -2.35 -4.39
C PRO A 25 -4.47 -2.49 -3.66
N HIS A 26 -5.50 -1.80 -4.16
CA HIS A 26 -6.87 -1.84 -3.63
C HIS A 26 -7.04 -1.43 -2.15
N MET A 27 -6.03 -0.81 -1.55
CA MET A 27 -6.11 -0.30 -0.19
C MET A 27 -6.13 1.22 -0.16
N LEU A 28 -6.65 1.77 0.93
CA LEU A 28 -6.50 3.17 1.29
C LEU A 28 -5.01 3.54 1.36
N CYS A 29 -4.64 4.73 0.92
CA CYS A 29 -3.29 5.22 1.15
C CYS A 29 -3.13 5.57 2.64
N ASN A 30 -2.27 4.87 3.37
CA ASN A 30 -2.04 5.14 4.79
C ASN A 30 -1.25 6.44 5.04
N ALA A 31 -0.55 6.95 4.03
CA ALA A 31 0.23 8.18 4.15
C ALA A 31 -0.61 9.45 4.05
N CYS A 32 -1.62 9.48 3.16
CA CYS A 32 -2.45 10.67 2.93
C CYS A 32 -3.96 10.44 3.15
N GLY A 33 -4.39 9.23 3.49
CA GLY A 33 -5.80 8.95 3.79
C GLY A 33 -6.74 8.92 2.58
N HIS A 34 -6.20 8.83 1.37
CA HIS A 34 -7.00 8.87 0.14
C HIS A 34 -7.24 7.50 -0.49
N TYR A 35 -8.47 7.27 -0.95
CA TYR A 35 -8.89 6.12 -1.75
C TYR A 35 -9.81 6.56 -2.88
N ASN A 36 -9.56 6.06 -4.09
CA ASN A 36 -10.35 6.40 -5.28
C ASN A 36 -10.52 7.92 -5.51
N GLY A 37 -9.43 8.67 -5.30
CA GLY A 37 -9.41 10.13 -5.50
C GLY A 37 -10.16 10.96 -4.44
N ARG A 38 -10.63 10.34 -3.35
CA ARG A 38 -11.30 11.04 -2.25
C ARG A 38 -10.54 10.83 -0.96
N GLU A 39 -10.52 11.86 -0.13
CA GLU A 39 -10.08 11.75 1.26
C GLU A 39 -11.12 10.93 2.04
N VAL A 40 -10.67 9.83 2.66
CA VAL A 40 -11.52 8.94 3.46
C VAL A 40 -11.25 9.13 4.95
N ILE A 41 -9.98 9.40 5.30
CA ILE A 41 -9.56 9.72 6.66
C ILE A 41 -8.64 10.93 6.63
N ALA A 42 -8.80 11.81 7.61
CA ALA A 42 -7.82 12.85 7.86
C ALA A 42 -6.57 12.21 8.46
N VAL A 43 -5.44 12.26 7.75
CA VAL A 43 -4.15 11.78 8.25
C VAL A 43 -3.37 12.99 8.76
N GLY A 44 -3.33 13.15 10.08
CA GLY A 44 -2.63 14.25 10.76
C GLY A 44 -3.38 14.76 11.98
N LEU A 45 -2.99 14.22 13.15
CA LEU A 45 -3.02 14.91 14.44
C LEU A 45 -1.57 15.02 14.92
#